data_AF-A0A5P6P4F6-F1
#
_entry.id   AF-A0A5P6P4F6-F1
#
_cell.length_a   1.000
_cell.length_b   1.000
_cell.length_c   1.000
_cell.angle_alpha   90.00
_cell.angle_beta   90.00
_cell.angle_gamma   90.00
#
_symmetry.space_group_name_H-M   'P 1'
#
loop_
_entity.id
_entity.type
_entity.pdbx_description
1 polymer ?
#
loop_
_entity_poly.entity_id
_entity_poly.type
_entity_poly.pdbx_seq_one_letter_code
_entity_poly.pdbx_strand_id
1 'polypeptide(L)'
;MISIENSSLEVLFAELLAALLGVHGEFGILIYFTPKAAIARLDMIDNVIEPSLAGHSELIAEIRAILKRAKAAIGRRHDAMHTLWAFDDPADGVQQILLPSFKGGEMNLSTLDKLIADYRSLIEEVIPLIDHVQKARGFGWKAPYR
;
A
#
# COMPACT_ATOMS: atom_id res chain seq x y z
N MET A 1 5.53 12.21 7.74
CA MET A 1 4.11 11.99 7.37
C MET A 1 3.96 10.81 6.43
N ILE A 2 4.65 10.77 5.27
CA ILE A 2 4.61 9.63 4.31
C ILE A 2 4.88 8.27 4.97
N SER A 3 5.88 8.17 5.85
CA SER A 3 6.17 6.90 6.56
C SER A 3 5.01 6.41 7.42
N ILE A 4 4.27 7.33 8.05
CA ILE A 4 3.10 6.99 8.89
C ILE A 4 1.99 6.46 8.00
N GLU A 5 1.64 7.18 6.93
CA GLU A 5 0.58 6.78 6.01
C GLU A 5 0.90 5.45 5.32
N ASN A 6 2.16 5.24 4.91
CA ASN A 6 2.59 3.96 4.37
C ASN A 6 2.47 2.82 5.39
N SER A 7 2.89 3.03 6.64
CA SER A 7 2.73 2.02 7.69
C SER A 7 1.27 1.71 8.00
N SER A 8 0.40 2.73 8.05
CA SER A 8 -1.05 2.53 8.21
C SER A 8 -1.64 1.69 7.08
N LEU A 9 -1.27 2.00 5.84
CA LEU A 9 -1.71 1.22 4.68
C LEU A 9 -1.18 -0.23 4.71
N GLU A 10 0.06 -0.46 5.14
CA GLU A 10 0.62 -1.81 5.29
C GLU A 10 -0.14 -2.64 6.34
N VAL A 11 -0.57 -2.03 7.45
CA VAL A 11 -1.39 -2.71 8.47
C VAL A 11 -2.75 -3.12 7.88
N LEU A 12 -3.39 -2.21 7.13
CA LEU A 12 -4.67 -2.53 6.47
C LEU A 12 -4.52 -3.62 5.42
N PHE A 13 -3.41 -3.66 4.69
CA PHE A 13 -3.13 -4.76 3.77
C PHE A 13 -2.89 -6.09 4.49
N ALA A 14 -2.28 -6.07 5.67
CA ALA A 14 -2.17 -7.25 6.50
C ALA A 14 -3.54 -7.76 6.99
N GLU A 15 -4.44 -6.84 7.37
CA GLU A 15 -5.82 -7.20 7.72
C GLU A 15 -6.60 -7.71 6.52
N LEU A 16 -6.43 -7.12 5.34
CA LEU A 16 -6.99 -7.63 4.09
C LEU A 16 -6.47 -9.04 3.78
N LEU A 17 -5.18 -9.31 4.01
CA LEU A 17 -4.62 -10.64 3.88
C LEU A 17 -5.26 -11.62 4.89
N ALA A 18 -5.45 -11.19 6.13
CA ALA A 18 -6.13 -11.99 7.15
C ALA A 18 -7.56 -12.35 6.73
N ALA A 19 -8.30 -11.35 6.24
CA ALA A 19 -9.66 -11.51 5.73
C ALA A 19 -9.69 -12.44 4.52
N LEU A 20 -8.77 -12.26 3.57
CA LEU A 20 -8.60 -13.13 2.42
C LEU A 20 -8.22 -14.54 2.82
N LEU A 21 -7.49 -14.79 3.90
CA LEU A 21 -7.16 -16.15 4.34
C LEU A 21 -8.23 -16.77 5.25
N GLY A 22 -9.13 -15.96 5.81
CA GLY A 22 -10.10 -16.39 6.82
C GLY A 22 -9.47 -16.71 8.17
N VAL A 23 -8.43 -15.96 8.56
CA VAL A 23 -7.69 -16.14 9.82
C VAL A 23 -7.83 -14.91 10.73
N HIS A 24 -7.41 -15.05 11.99
CA HIS A 24 -7.36 -13.92 12.93
C HIS A 24 -6.43 -12.81 12.40
N GLY A 25 -6.79 -11.54 12.61
CA GLY A 25 -6.04 -10.37 12.12
C GLY A 25 -4.55 -10.41 12.48
N GLU A 26 -4.22 -10.80 13.72
CA GLU A 26 -2.83 -10.94 14.19
C GLU A 26 -1.99 -11.92 13.36
N PHE A 27 -2.58 -13.05 12.92
CA PHE A 27 -1.88 -13.98 12.04
C PHE A 27 -1.66 -13.38 10.65
N GLY A 28 -2.63 -12.60 10.14
CA GLY A 28 -2.44 -11.88 8.88
C GLY A 28 -1.28 -10.89 8.95
N ILE A 29 -1.15 -10.15 10.04
CA ILE A 29 0.00 -9.25 10.31
C ILE A 29 1.32 -10.01 10.31
N LEU A 30 1.41 -11.11 11.07
CA LEU A 30 2.65 -11.91 11.12
C LEU A 30 3.05 -12.46 9.75
N ILE A 31 2.08 -12.97 8.99
CA ILE A 31 2.30 -13.52 7.64
C ILE A 31 2.70 -12.40 6.68
N TYR A 32 1.96 -11.29 6.66
CA TYR A 32 2.16 -10.16 5.75
C TYR A 32 3.55 -9.53 5.91
N PHE A 33 4.05 -9.40 7.14
CA PHE A 33 5.37 -8.80 7.40
C PHE A 33 6.53 -9.78 7.28
N THR A 34 6.29 -11.06 6.97
CA THR A 34 7.35 -12.06 6.78
C THR A 34 8.30 -11.71 5.63
N PRO A 35 7.84 -11.31 4.42
CA PRO A 35 8.72 -10.78 3.40
C PRO A 35 9.31 -9.42 3.80
N LYS A 36 10.59 -9.22 3.49
CA LYS A 36 11.27 -7.93 3.72
C LYS A 36 10.91 -6.88 2.68
N ALA A 37 10.65 -7.28 1.44
CA ALA A 37 10.36 -6.37 0.34
C ALA A 37 8.86 -6.00 0.31
N ALA A 38 8.54 -4.71 0.33
CA ALA A 38 7.16 -4.23 0.37
C ALA A 38 6.32 -4.70 -0.83
N ILE A 39 6.89 -4.73 -2.04
CA ILE A 39 6.20 -5.26 -3.24
C ILE A 39 5.85 -6.74 -3.06
N ALA A 40 6.78 -7.55 -2.51
CA ALA A 40 6.53 -8.97 -2.28
C ALA A 40 5.37 -9.20 -1.30
N ARG A 41 5.18 -8.31 -0.31
CA ARG A 41 4.01 -8.38 0.60
C ARG A 41 2.69 -8.16 -0.15
N LEU A 42 2.66 -7.25 -1.12
CA LEU A 42 1.49 -7.04 -1.97
C LEU A 42 1.26 -8.19 -2.95
N ASP A 43 2.33 -8.82 -3.46
CA ASP A 43 2.22 -10.02 -4.30
C ASP A 43 1.64 -11.21 -3.52
N MET A 44 1.88 -11.31 -2.20
CA MET A 44 1.22 -12.32 -1.36
C MET A 44 -0.30 -12.18 -1.38
N ILE A 45 -0.81 -10.94 -1.30
CA ILE A 45 -2.24 -10.67 -1.41
C ILE A 45 -2.73 -11.12 -2.78
N ASP A 46 -2.07 -10.66 -3.85
CA ASP A 46 -2.48 -10.98 -5.23
C ASP A 46 -2.58 -12.50 -5.49
N ASN A 47 -1.65 -13.28 -4.93
CA ASN A 47 -1.60 -14.74 -5.07
C ASN A 47 -2.76 -15.46 -4.36
N VAL A 48 -3.33 -14.88 -3.31
CA VAL A 48 -4.42 -15.52 -2.54
C VAL A 48 -5.81 -15.03 -2.94
N ILE A 49 -5.93 -13.96 -3.75
CA ILE A 49 -7.23 -13.40 -4.14
C ILE A 49 -8.12 -14.44 -4.82
N GLU A 50 -7.65 -15.04 -5.91
CA GLU A 50 -8.42 -15.99 -6.73
C GLU A 50 -8.94 -17.19 -5.92
N PRO A 51 -8.11 -17.94 -5.18
CA PRO A 51 -8.60 -19.06 -4.39
C PRO A 51 -9.50 -18.64 -3.23
N SER A 52 -9.40 -17.40 -2.75
CA SER A 52 -10.17 -16.92 -1.59
C SER A 52 -11.53 -16.35 -1.95
N LEU A 53 -11.71 -15.87 -3.18
CA LEU A 53 -12.90 -15.15 -3.65
C LEU A 53 -13.49 -15.78 -4.91
N ALA A 54 -13.33 -17.10 -5.07
CA ALA A 54 -13.88 -17.83 -6.21
C ALA A 54 -15.38 -17.49 -6.40
N GLY A 55 -15.72 -16.96 -7.58
CA GLY A 55 -17.09 -16.53 -7.91
C GLY A 55 -17.40 -15.05 -7.65
N HIS A 56 -16.49 -14.26 -7.07
CA HIS A 56 -16.64 -12.82 -6.83
C HIS A 56 -15.72 -11.98 -7.72
N SER A 57 -15.90 -12.08 -9.04
CA SER A 57 -15.01 -11.45 -10.04
C SER A 57 -14.87 -9.92 -9.90
N GLU A 58 -15.94 -9.23 -9.50
CA GLU A 58 -15.91 -7.78 -9.27
C GLU A 58 -14.98 -7.40 -8.12
N LEU A 59 -15.09 -8.12 -7.00
CA LEU A 59 -14.26 -7.89 -5.81
C LEU A 59 -12.78 -8.22 -6.08
N ILE A 60 -12.53 -9.27 -6.86
CA ILE A 60 -11.17 -9.62 -7.34
C ILE A 60 -10.56 -8.46 -8.15
N ALA A 61 -11.34 -7.89 -9.09
CA ALA A 61 -10.87 -6.78 -9.92
C ALA A 61 -10.61 -5.51 -9.08
N GLU A 62 -11.49 -5.22 -8.11
CA GLU A 62 -11.34 -4.10 -7.18
C GLU A 62 -10.05 -4.20 -6.36
N ILE A 63 -9.80 -5.36 -5.72
CA ILE A 63 -8.58 -5.58 -4.95
C ILE A 63 -7.33 -5.42 -5.84
N ARG A 64 -7.33 -6.00 -7.05
CA ARG A 64 -6.20 -5.87 -7.98
C ARG A 64 -5.94 -4.43 -8.41
N ALA A 65 -6.98 -3.64 -8.62
CA ALA A 65 -6.84 -2.22 -8.95
C ALA A 65 -6.17 -1.44 -7.81
N ILE A 66 -6.58 -1.70 -6.56
CA ILE A 66 -5.97 -1.12 -5.36
C ILE A 66 -4.51 -1.56 -5.22
N LEU A 67 -4.22 -2.86 -5.35
CA LEU A 67 -2.84 -3.38 -5.26
C LEU A 67 -1.93 -2.76 -6.33
N LYS A 68 -2.42 -2.58 -7.56
CA LYS A 68 -1.67 -1.92 -8.63
C LYS A 68 -1.31 -0.48 -8.25
N ARG A 69 -2.26 0.28 -7.72
CA ARG A 69 -2.04 1.66 -7.26
C ARG A 69 -1.08 1.72 -6.07
N ALA A 70 -1.21 0.81 -5.12
CA ALA A 70 -0.33 0.71 -3.96
C ALA A 70 1.12 0.37 -4.35
N LYS A 71 1.32 -0.59 -5.26
CA LYS A 71 2.66 -0.90 -5.83
C LYS A 71 3.27 0.35 -6.48
N ALA A 72 2.49 1.12 -7.24
CA ALA A 72 2.96 2.36 -7.84
C ALA A 72 3.32 3.44 -6.80
N ALA A 73 2.52 3.60 -5.74
CA ALA A 73 2.82 4.55 -4.66
C ALA A 73 4.10 4.16 -3.89
N ILE A 74 4.28 2.87 -3.59
CA ILE A 74 5.50 2.34 -2.96
C ILE A 74 6.72 2.57 -3.85
N GLY A 75 6.59 2.37 -5.17
CA GLY A 75 7.64 2.69 -6.14
C GLY A 75 8.04 4.16 -6.10
N ARG A 76 7.06 5.08 -6.19
CA ARG A 76 7.31 6.53 -6.08
C ARG A 76 7.98 6.91 -4.76
N ARG A 77 7.56 6.29 -3.65
CA ARG A 77 8.19 6.49 -2.33
C ARG A 77 9.64 5.99 -2.32
N HIS A 78 9.90 4.82 -2.88
CA HIS A 78 11.26 4.29 -3.00
C HIS A 78 12.15 5.26 -3.77
N ASP A 79 11.68 5.73 -4.94
CA ASP A 79 12.42 6.69 -5.76
C ASP A 79 12.69 8.00 -5.00
N ALA A 80 11.68 8.56 -4.31
CA ALA A 80 11.84 9.76 -3.49
C ALA A 80 12.87 9.57 -2.36
N MET A 81 12.86 8.44 -1.65
CA MET A 81 13.80 8.20 -0.54
C MET A 81 15.24 7.97 -1.00
N HIS A 82 15.44 7.37 -2.17
CA HIS A 82 16.78 7.04 -2.69
C HIS A 82 17.33 8.10 -3.64
N THR A 83 16.59 9.19 -3.82
CA THR A 83 17.04 10.39 -4.52
C THR A 83 17.99 11.20 -3.65
N LEU A 84 19.06 11.76 -4.23
CA LEU A 84 19.89 12.76 -3.57
C LEU A 84 19.20 14.12 -3.65
N TRP A 85 19.20 14.86 -2.55
CA TRP A 85 18.52 16.16 -2.44
C TRP A 85 19.57 17.26 -2.26
N ALA A 86 19.48 18.33 -3.05
CA ALA A 86 20.18 19.60 -2.92
C ALA A 86 19.19 20.67 -2.50
N PHE A 87 19.60 21.56 -1.61
CA PHE A 87 18.86 22.78 -1.32
C PHE A 87 19.37 23.88 -2.23
N ASP A 88 18.47 24.59 -2.90
CA ASP A 88 18.80 25.82 -3.61
C ASP A 88 18.37 26.99 -2.72
N ASP A 89 19.30 27.87 -2.39
CA ASP A 89 19.08 29.03 -1.49
C ASP A 89 18.81 30.30 -2.32
N PRO A 90 17.80 31.16 -1.99
CA PRO A 90 16.91 31.10 -0.84
C PRO A 90 15.45 30.73 -1.14
N ALA A 91 15.04 29.63 -0.50
CA ALA A 91 13.83 29.49 0.31
C ALA A 91 12.59 28.70 -0.19
N ASP A 92 12.52 28.15 -1.41
CA ASP A 92 11.31 27.36 -1.79
C ASP A 92 11.57 26.10 -2.65
N GLY A 93 12.83 25.76 -2.95
CA GLY A 93 13.17 24.67 -3.86
C GLY A 93 14.11 23.64 -3.26
N VAL A 94 13.73 22.36 -3.33
CA VAL A 94 14.68 21.25 -3.18
C VAL A 94 14.93 20.67 -4.57
N GLN A 95 16.17 20.71 -5.03
CA GLN A 95 16.58 20.10 -6.29
C GLN A 95 17.05 18.67 -6.06
N GLN A 96 16.81 17.80 -7.03
CA GLN A 96 17.36 16.45 -7.02
C GLN A 96 18.80 16.49 -7.56
N ILE A 97 19.80 16.10 -6.76
CA ILE A 97 21.19 15.98 -7.23
C ILE A 97 21.31 14.69 -8.04
N LEU A 98 21.79 14.85 -9.28
CA LEU A 98 21.96 13.75 -10.22
C LEU A 98 23.39 13.22 -10.14
N LEU A 99 23.55 11.97 -9.73
CA LEU A 99 24.77 11.24 -10.06
C LEU A 99 24.65 10.73 -11.51
N PRO A 100 25.73 10.75 -12.32
CA PRO A 100 25.69 10.60 -13.78
C PRO A 100 25.06 9.30 -14.33
N SER A 101 24.75 8.32 -13.49
CA SER A 101 24.10 7.05 -13.86
C SER A 101 22.58 7.03 -13.69
N PHE A 102 21.97 8.03 -13.05
CA PHE A 102 20.52 8.09 -12.85
C PHE A 102 19.90 9.21 -13.71
N LYS A 103 19.05 8.84 -14.67
CA LYS A 103 18.18 9.80 -15.38
C LYS A 103 17.23 10.41 -14.35
N GLY A 104 17.47 11.63 -13.88
CA GLY A 104 16.54 12.33 -13.00
C GLY A 104 15.90 13.55 -13.65
N GLY A 105 14.81 14.00 -13.02
CA GLY A 105 14.05 15.18 -13.37
C GLY A 105 13.73 15.98 -12.10
N GLU A 106 13.18 17.18 -12.25
CA GLU A 106 12.78 17.99 -11.09
C GLU A 106 11.65 17.30 -10.29
N MET A 107 11.84 17.15 -8.98
CA MET A 107 10.77 16.74 -8.07
C MET A 107 10.34 17.93 -7.22
N ASN A 108 9.23 18.57 -7.60
CA ASN A 108 8.59 19.60 -6.80
C ASN A 108 8.06 18.99 -5.48
N LEU A 109 8.17 19.70 -4.35
CA LEU A 109 7.65 19.26 -3.03
C LEU A 109 6.17 18.87 -3.07
N SER A 110 5.37 19.49 -3.96
CA SER A 110 3.98 19.10 -4.23
C SER A 110 3.80 17.64 -4.66
N THR A 111 4.85 16.98 -5.15
CA THR A 111 4.86 15.54 -5.44
C THR A 111 4.76 14.70 -4.17
N LEU A 112 5.36 15.15 -3.06
CA LEU A 112 5.27 14.48 -1.76
C LEU A 112 3.87 14.63 -1.17
N ASP A 113 3.24 15.80 -1.33
CA ASP A 113 1.85 16.02 -0.88
C ASP A 113 0.87 15.14 -1.67
N LYS A 114 1.06 15.04 -2.99
CA LYS A 114 0.29 14.11 -3.82
C LYS A 114 0.47 12.66 -3.38
N LEU A 115 1.69 12.26 -3.04
CA LEU A 115 1.96 10.91 -2.55
C LEU A 115 1.26 10.64 -1.21
N ILE A 116 1.23 11.61 -0.29
CA ILE A 116 0.46 11.53 0.96
C ILE A 116 -1.04 11.37 0.65
N ALA A 117 -1.57 12.19 -0.26
CA ALA A 117 -2.98 12.12 -0.66
C ALA A 117 -3.33 10.75 -1.28
N ASP A 118 -2.44 10.20 -2.12
CA ASP A 118 -2.61 8.87 -2.70
C ASP A 118 -2.68 7.78 -1.62
N TYR A 119 -1.80 7.84 -0.61
CA TYR A 119 -1.85 6.90 0.52
C TYR A 119 -3.16 7.00 1.30
N ARG A 120 -3.64 8.22 1.58
CA ARG A 120 -4.92 8.42 2.29
C ARG A 120 -6.11 7.90 1.51
N SER A 121 -6.15 8.17 0.20
CA SER A 121 -7.18 7.61 -0.68
C SER A 121 -7.14 6.08 -0.68
N LEU A 122 -5.95 5.46 -0.74
CA LEU A 122 -5.83 4.01 -0.64
C LEU A 122 -6.31 3.46 0.72
N ILE A 123 -5.99 4.14 1.82
CA ILE A 123 -6.47 3.78 3.17
C ILE A 123 -8.01 3.79 3.21
N GLU A 124 -8.63 4.87 2.73
CA GLU A 124 -10.09 5.02 2.70
C GLU A 124 -10.77 3.95 1.84
N GLU A 125 -10.11 3.49 0.76
CA GLU A 125 -10.62 2.44 -0.11
C GLU A 125 -10.44 1.03 0.49
N VAL A 126 -9.33 0.74 1.19
CA VAL A 126 -9.05 -0.60 1.73
C VAL A 126 -9.93 -0.93 2.94
N ILE A 127 -10.25 0.04 3.79
CA ILE A 127 -11.08 -0.18 4.99
C ILE A 127 -12.42 -0.88 4.68
N PRO A 128 -13.29 -0.34 3.79
CA PRO A 128 -14.56 -0.99 3.47
C PRO A 128 -14.36 -2.32 2.71
N LEU A 129 -13.25 -2.46 1.98
CA LEU A 129 -12.93 -3.66 1.22
C LEU A 129 -12.71 -4.88 2.13
N ILE A 130 -12.08 -4.70 3.29
CA ILE A 130 -11.87 -5.78 4.27
C ILE A 130 -13.21 -6.37 4.68
N ASP A 131 -14.20 -5.52 5.01
CA ASP A 131 -15.56 -5.95 5.36
C ASP A 131 -16.25 -6.67 4.19
N HIS A 132 -16.08 -6.18 2.96
CA HIS A 132 -16.64 -6.81 1.76
C HIS A 132 -16.06 -8.21 1.54
N VAL A 133 -14.74 -8.37 1.70
CA VAL A 133 -14.06 -9.68 1.61
C VAL A 133 -14.55 -10.65 2.67
N GLN A 134 -14.67 -10.19 3.93
CA GLN A 134 -15.17 -11.05 5.01
C GLN A 134 -16.60 -11.52 4.75
N LYS A 135 -17.48 -10.63 4.26
CA LYS A 135 -18.86 -10.97 3.88
C LYS A 135 -18.89 -11.96 2.71
N ALA A 136 -18.11 -11.70 1.65
CA ALA A 136 -18.05 -12.57 0.47
C ALA A 136 -17.56 -13.98 0.82
N ARG A 137 -16.59 -14.11 1.72
CA ARG A 137 -16.08 -15.41 2.19
C ARG A 137 -17.03 -16.18 3.10
N GLY A 138 -18.10 -15.55 3.59
CA GLY A 138 -19.03 -16.18 4.54
C GLY A 138 -18.44 -16.48 5.92
N PHE A 139 -17.23 -15.99 6.22
CA PHE A 139 -16.57 -16.12 7.51
C PHE A 139 -16.46 -14.74 8.18
N GLY A 140 -17.25 -14.55 9.23
CA GLY A 140 -17.15 -13.36 10.08
C GLY A 140 -16.29 -13.65 11.31
N TRP A 141 -15.01 -13.30 11.27
CA TRP A 141 -14.35 -12.92 12.52
C TRP A 141 -14.98 -11.59 12.95
N LYS A 142 -15.82 -11.62 13.98
CA LYS A 142 -16.33 -10.39 14.60
C LYS A 142 -15.15 -9.77 15.35
N ALA A 143 -14.69 -8.60 14.90
CA ALA A 143 -13.73 -7.81 15.64
C ALA A 143 -14.17 -7.68 17.11
N PRO A 144 -13.31 -7.97 18.11
CA PRO A 144 -13.70 -7.99 19.51
C PRO A 144 -13.96 -6.60 20.11
N TYR A 145 -13.81 -5.53 19.33
CA TYR A 145 -13.99 -4.17 19.82
C TYR A 145 -14.87 -3.36 18.85
N ARG A 146 -16.11 -3.13 19.29
CA ARG A 146 -16.96 -1.99 18.92
C ARG A 146 -17.02 -1.05 20.11
#